data_AF-A0A8J9S0C1-F1
#
_entry.id   AF-A0A8J9S0C1-F1
#
_cell.length_a   1.000
_cell.length_b   1.000
_cell.length_c   1.000
_cell.angle_alpha   90.00
_cell.angle_beta   90.00
_cell.angle_gamma   90.00
#
_symmetry.space_group_name_H-M   'P 1'
#
loop_
_entity.id
_entity.type
_entity.pdbx_description
1 polymer ?
#
loop_
_entity_poly.entity_id
_entity_poly.type
_entity_poly.pdbx_seq_one_letter_code
_entity_poly.pdbx_strand_id
1 'polypeptide(L)'
;CKSTYTLVWDRGLANHCPNLVPSNNKEMEMNGNRSSFSVQLTQSVTSTHHSLASLWSSWYGSYFRSSSPRLIVRMEDLVFHGPELVRRLSDCVGIDRVQPFVFLTEAAKDHGRSTDLLTAIVKYGSSEGRY
;
A
#
# COMPACT_ATOMS: atom_id res chain seq x y z
N CYS A 1 -12.33 5.03 -12.75
CA CYS A 1 -12.57 4.16 -11.59
C CYS A 1 -14.00 4.34 -11.13
N LYS A 2 -14.80 3.25 -11.03
CA LYS A 2 -16.20 3.33 -10.60
C LYS A 2 -16.39 3.52 -9.08
N SER A 3 -15.34 3.32 -8.30
CA SER A 3 -15.33 3.52 -6.85
C SER A 3 -14.33 4.62 -6.49
N THR A 4 -14.77 5.54 -5.63
CA THR A 4 -13.87 6.50 -4.99
C THR A 4 -13.02 5.77 -3.95
N TYR A 5 -11.75 6.16 -3.84
CA TYR A 5 -10.93 5.70 -2.72
C TYR A 5 -11.51 6.27 -1.42
N THR A 6 -11.52 5.46 -0.36
CA THR A 6 -11.93 5.89 0.98
C THR A 6 -10.91 6.82 1.62
N LEU A 7 -9.67 6.79 1.16
CA LEU A 7 -8.59 7.66 1.61
C LEU A 7 -8.32 8.74 0.55
N VAL A 8 -8.42 10.00 0.95
CA VAL A 8 -8.22 11.15 0.07
C VAL A 8 -7.27 12.12 0.74
N TRP A 9 -6.29 12.62 0.00
CA TRP A 9 -5.45 13.71 0.48
C TRP A 9 -6.24 15.01 0.51
N ASP A 10 -5.98 15.84 1.50
CA ASP A 10 -6.56 17.18 1.52
C ASP A 10 -6.04 18.00 0.34
N ARG A 11 -6.93 18.31 -0.60
CA ARG A 11 -6.59 19.02 -1.83
C ARG A 11 -6.77 20.51 -1.60
N GLY A 12 -5.68 21.17 -1.19
CA GLY A 12 -5.65 22.64 -1.08
C GLY A 12 -5.76 23.38 -2.41
N LEU A 13 -5.48 22.71 -3.54
CA LEU A 13 -5.58 23.24 -4.89
C LEU A 13 -6.48 22.34 -5.75
N ALA A 14 -7.45 22.94 -6.43
CA ALA A 14 -8.32 22.22 -7.36
C ALA A 14 -7.49 21.65 -8.52
N ASN A 15 -7.68 20.36 -8.82
CA ASN A 15 -7.07 19.62 -9.94
C ASN A 15 -5.58 19.26 -9.86
N HIS A 16 -4.93 19.38 -8.69
CA HIS A 16 -3.58 18.84 -8.50
C HIS A 16 -3.59 17.62 -7.57
N CYS A 17 -2.88 16.55 -7.98
CA CYS A 17 -2.61 15.39 -7.12
C CYS A 17 -1.78 15.84 -5.91
N PRO A 18 -1.85 15.17 -4.76
CA PRO A 18 -1.15 15.61 -3.55
C PRO A 18 0.32 15.93 -3.85
N ASN A 19 0.71 17.19 -3.59
CA ASN A 19 1.99 17.82 -3.95
C ASN A 19 3.21 17.16 -3.26
N LEU A 20 3.44 15.86 -3.41
CA LEU A 20 4.68 15.22 -2.97
C LEU A 20 5.89 15.77 -3.75
N VAL A 21 5.64 16.23 -4.98
CA VAL A 21 6.59 16.99 -5.80
C VAL A 21 5.86 18.26 -6.27
N PRO A 22 6.33 19.47 -5.89
CA PRO A 22 5.76 20.71 -6.39
C PRO A 22 5.95 20.84 -7.90
N SER A 23 4.91 21.27 -8.61
CA SER A 23 4.93 21.51 -10.07
C SER A 23 5.17 22.97 -10.46
N ASN A 24 4.95 23.91 -9.53
CA ASN A 24 5.05 25.35 -9.77
C ASN A 24 5.47 26.11 -8.52
N ASN A 25 5.87 27.38 -8.69
CA ASN A 25 6.38 28.22 -7.60
C ASN A 25 5.36 28.42 -6.45
N LYS A 26 4.06 28.50 -6.76
CA LYS A 26 3.02 28.63 -5.72
C LYS A 26 2.94 27.36 -4.86
N GLU A 27 3.11 26.19 -5.47
CA GLU A 27 3.18 24.92 -4.74
C GLU A 27 4.48 24.79 -3.95
N MET A 28 5.61 25.27 -4.47
CA MET A 28 6.86 25.32 -3.72
C MET A 28 6.72 26.19 -2.47
N GLU A 29 6.10 27.36 -2.58
CA GLU A 29 5.82 28.25 -1.44
C GLU A 29 4.84 27.61 -0.44
N MET A 30 3.76 26.98 -0.93
CA MET A 30 2.80 26.27 -0.07
C MET A 30 3.42 25.06 0.63
N ASN A 31 4.35 24.35 -0.02
CA ASN A 31 5.04 23.18 0.52
C ASN A 31 6.21 23.55 1.42
N GLY A 32 6.89 24.69 1.18
CA GLY A 32 8.11 25.08 1.88
C GLY A 32 7.93 25.23 3.40
N ASN A 33 6.72 25.53 3.86
CA ASN A 33 6.39 25.66 5.28
C ASN A 33 5.64 24.44 5.86
N ARG A 34 5.39 23.38 5.08
CA ARG A 34 4.62 22.21 5.52
C ARG A 34 5.56 21.08 5.92
N SER A 35 5.43 20.59 7.15
CA SER A 35 6.10 19.37 7.61
C SER A 35 5.33 18.09 7.23
N SER A 36 4.06 18.20 6.86
CA SER A 36 3.22 17.07 6.47
C SER A 36 2.08 17.46 5.53
N PHE A 37 1.51 16.46 4.86
CA PHE A 37 0.31 16.57 4.04
C PHE A 37 -0.79 15.74 4.68
N SER A 38 -1.91 16.34 5.08
CA SER A 38 -2.98 15.61 5.76
C SER A 38 -3.76 14.68 4.81
N VAL A 39 -4.29 13.61 5.37
CA VAL A 39 -5.20 12.68 4.68
C VAL A 39 -6.50 12.53 5.44
N GLN A 40 -7.60 12.39 4.70
CA GLN A 40 -8.92 12.11 5.23
C GLN A 40 -9.34 10.70 4.85
N LEU A 41 -9.66 9.89 5.86
CA LEU A 41 -10.20 8.55 5.70
C LEU A 41 -11.71 8.60 5.93
N THR A 42 -12.48 8.38 4.88
CA THR A 42 -13.95 8.30 4.90
C THR A 42 -14.39 6.85 4.87
N GLN A 43 -14.82 6.35 6.04
CA GLN A 43 -15.48 5.05 6.21
C GLN A 43 -16.90 5.29 6.77
N SER A 44 -17.25 4.68 7.90
CA SER A 44 -18.49 5.00 8.64
C SER A 44 -18.40 6.34 9.39
N VAL A 45 -17.19 6.74 9.79
CA VAL A 45 -16.86 8.04 10.39
C VAL A 45 -15.65 8.60 9.65
N THR A 46 -15.69 9.88 9.29
CA THR A 46 -14.56 10.56 8.67
C THR A 46 -13.51 10.90 9.73
N SER A 47 -12.26 10.50 9.50
CA SER A 47 -11.13 10.84 10.37
C SER A 47 -10.01 11.52 9.57
N THR A 48 -9.39 12.53 10.16
CA THR A 48 -8.28 13.27 9.55
C THR A 48 -6.97 12.89 10.25
N HIS A 49 -5.93 12.65 9.46
CA HIS A 49 -4.61 12.22 9.93
C HIS A 49 -3.53 13.15 9.40
N HIS A 50 -2.46 13.36 10.17
CA HIS A 50 -1.37 14.29 9.85
C HIS A 50 -0.66 13.96 8.53
N SER A 51 -0.55 12.68 8.19
CA SER A 51 0.01 12.18 6.95
C SER A 51 -0.46 10.76 6.66
N LEU A 52 -0.27 10.32 5.41
CA LEU A 52 -0.46 8.90 5.05
C LEU A 52 0.37 7.99 5.95
N ALA A 53 1.64 8.36 6.21
CA ALA A 53 2.50 7.62 7.12
C ALA A 53 1.94 7.58 8.55
N SER A 54 1.46 8.71 9.07
CA SER A 54 0.84 8.79 10.41
C SER A 54 -0.38 7.87 10.52
N LEU A 55 -1.26 7.86 9.50
CA LEU A 55 -2.41 6.96 9.43
C LEU A 55 -1.94 5.50 9.47
N TRP A 56 -0.97 5.15 8.61
CA TRP A 56 -0.49 3.78 8.48
C TRP A 56 0.20 3.28 9.75
N SER A 57 1.06 4.11 10.36
CA SER A 57 1.71 3.79 11.64
C SER A 57 0.71 3.65 12.78
N SER A 58 -0.34 4.47 12.81
CA SER A 58 -1.39 4.39 13.85
C SER A 58 -2.21 3.12 13.69
N TRP A 59 -2.63 2.81 12.46
CA TRP A 59 -3.42 1.63 12.14
C TRP A 59 -2.65 0.32 12.37
N TYR A 60 -1.42 0.20 11.87
CA TYR A 60 -0.58 -0.96 12.16
C TYR A 60 -0.17 -1.03 13.63
N GLY A 61 0.08 0.12 14.25
CA GLY A 61 0.44 0.20 15.65
C GLY A 61 -0.65 -0.33 16.58
N SER A 62 -1.93 -0.08 16.27
CA SER A 62 -3.04 -0.65 17.05
C SER A 62 -3.11 -2.17 16.91
N TYR A 63 -2.94 -2.70 15.69
CA TYR A 63 -2.86 -4.14 15.45
C TYR A 63 -1.67 -4.77 16.17
N PHE A 64 -0.50 -4.13 16.11
CA PHE A 64 0.73 -4.58 16.76
C PHE A 64 0.64 -4.61 18.29
N ARG A 65 -0.09 -3.67 18.91
CA ARG A 65 -0.26 -3.57 20.36
C ARG A 65 -1.43 -4.38 20.92
N SER A 66 -2.23 -5.03 20.07
CA SER A 66 -3.33 -5.89 20.51
C SER A 66 -2.83 -7.02 21.43
N SER A 67 -3.67 -7.53 22.33
CA SER A 67 -3.35 -8.71 23.15
C SER A 67 -3.64 -10.04 22.44
N SER A 68 -4.43 -10.00 21.35
CA SER A 68 -4.82 -11.22 20.63
C SER A 68 -3.62 -11.87 19.93
N PRO A 69 -3.53 -13.22 19.91
CA PRO A 69 -2.57 -13.93 19.07
C PRO A 69 -2.67 -13.45 17.62
N ARG A 70 -1.52 -13.17 17.00
CA ARG A 70 -1.47 -12.56 15.66
C ARG A 70 -0.28 -13.07 14.87
N LEU A 71 -0.47 -13.07 13.56
CA LEU A 71 0.56 -13.34 12.58
C LEU A 71 0.88 -12.04 11.85
N ILE A 72 2.16 -11.67 11.77
CA ILE A 72 2.62 -10.51 10.99
C ILE A 72 3.52 -11.03 9.89
N VAL A 73 3.10 -10.83 8.65
CA VAL A 73 3.82 -11.23 7.45
C VAL A 73 4.16 -9.98 6.66
N ARG A 74 5.43 -9.83 6.29
CA ARG A 74 5.85 -8.77 5.37
C ARG A 74 5.45 -9.14 3.95
N MET A 75 4.97 -8.18 3.19
CA MET A 75 4.61 -8.41 1.79
C MET A 75 5.83 -8.88 0.98
N GLU A 76 7.01 -8.37 1.30
CA GLU A 76 8.28 -8.70 0.68
C GLU A 76 8.63 -10.19 0.87
N ASP A 77 8.40 -10.75 2.06
CA ASP A 77 8.64 -12.18 2.31
C ASP A 77 7.67 -13.04 1.48
N LEU A 78 6.43 -12.59 1.31
CA LEU A 78 5.45 -13.29 0.47
C LEU A 78 5.83 -13.25 -1.01
N VAL A 79 6.31 -12.11 -1.50
CA VAL A 79 6.69 -11.92 -2.91
C VAL A 79 8.00 -12.65 -3.24
N PHE A 80 9.02 -12.54 -2.40
CA PHE A 80 10.36 -13.07 -2.71
C PHE A 80 10.62 -14.47 -2.15
N HIS A 81 9.96 -14.85 -1.04
CA HIS A 81 10.22 -16.09 -0.32
C HIS A 81 8.93 -16.86 0.00
N GLY A 82 7.88 -16.68 -0.82
CA GLY A 82 6.54 -17.25 -0.62
C GLY A 82 6.51 -18.74 -0.21
N PRO A 83 7.20 -19.64 -0.92
CA PRO A 83 7.25 -21.06 -0.54
C PRO A 83 7.81 -21.31 0.86
N GLU A 84 8.90 -20.64 1.24
CA GLU A 84 9.52 -20.79 2.55
C GLU A 84 8.66 -20.17 3.65
N LEU A 85 8.12 -18.97 3.40
CA LEU A 85 7.21 -18.29 4.30
C LEU A 85 6.02 -19.20 4.63
N VAL A 86 5.33 -19.72 3.62
CA VAL A 86 4.14 -20.56 3.86
C VAL A 86 4.48 -21.87 4.57
N ARG A 87 5.66 -22.45 4.32
CA ARG A 87 6.15 -23.60 5.10
C ARG A 87 6.31 -23.23 6.59
N ARG A 88 7.01 -22.14 6.89
CA ARG A 88 7.20 -21.65 8.28
C ARG A 88 5.87 -21.31 8.95
N LEU A 89 4.89 -20.81 8.20
CA LEU A 89 3.54 -20.58 8.70
C LEU A 89 2.83 -21.87 9.07
N SER A 90 2.89 -22.90 8.21
CA SER A 90 2.34 -24.22 8.52
C SER A 90 2.94 -24.81 9.79
N ASP A 91 4.27 -24.74 9.94
CA ASP A 91 4.97 -25.20 11.15
C ASP A 91 4.51 -24.41 12.40
N CYS A 92 4.31 -23.09 12.26
CA CYS A 92 3.90 -22.22 13.36
C CYS A 92 2.45 -22.45 13.81
N VAL A 93 1.54 -22.68 12.87
CA VAL A 93 0.10 -22.87 13.16
C VAL A 93 -0.23 -24.34 13.45
N GLY A 94 0.68 -25.27 13.13
CA GLY A 94 0.49 -26.71 13.31
C GLY A 94 -0.47 -27.31 12.29
N ILE A 95 -0.56 -26.72 11.09
CA ILE A 95 -1.46 -27.18 10.03
C ILE A 95 -0.63 -27.50 8.78
N ASP A 96 -0.67 -28.77 8.40
CA ASP A 96 -0.01 -29.26 7.20
C ASP A 96 -0.65 -28.70 5.93
N ARG A 97 0.19 -28.52 4.92
CA ARG A 97 -0.25 -28.04 3.61
C ARG A 97 -0.78 -29.20 2.78
N VAL A 98 -1.98 -29.03 2.24
CA VAL A 98 -2.55 -29.97 1.27
C VAL A 98 -1.96 -29.73 -0.14
N GLN A 99 -1.58 -28.49 -0.47
CA GLN A 99 -1.12 -28.10 -1.80
C GLN A 99 0.17 -27.26 -1.76
N PRO A 100 1.03 -27.37 -2.80
CA PRO A 100 2.24 -26.57 -2.94
C PRO A 100 1.92 -25.09 -3.15
N PHE A 101 2.94 -24.24 -2.97
CA PHE A 101 2.76 -22.79 -3.12
C PHE A 101 2.84 -22.46 -4.61
N VAL A 102 1.88 -21.68 -5.10
CA VAL A 102 1.81 -21.29 -6.52
C VAL A 102 1.67 -19.78 -6.60
N PHE A 103 2.51 -19.16 -7.41
CA PHE A 103 2.35 -17.75 -7.78
C PHE A 103 1.28 -17.65 -8.87
N LEU A 104 0.23 -16.87 -8.62
CA LEU A 104 -0.73 -16.51 -9.65
C LEU A 104 -0.15 -15.34 -10.46
N THR A 105 0.42 -15.67 -11.61
CA THR A 105 1.06 -14.70 -12.51
C THR A 105 0.14 -14.24 -13.64
N GLU A 106 -1.11 -14.67 -13.65
CA GLU A 106 -2.08 -14.21 -14.64
C GLU A 106 -2.68 -12.87 -14.23
N ALA A 107 -3.06 -12.06 -15.22
CA ALA A 107 -3.73 -10.80 -14.99
C ALA A 107 -5.07 -11.01 -14.28
N ALA A 108 -5.29 -10.30 -13.17
CA ALA A 108 -6.53 -10.43 -12.39
C ALA A 108 -7.79 -9.91 -13.13
N LYS A 109 -7.64 -9.18 -14.23
CA LYS A 109 -8.75 -8.60 -15.02
C LYS A 109 -8.41 -8.60 -16.51
N ASP A 110 -9.40 -8.91 -17.33
CA ASP A 110 -9.25 -9.15 -18.77
C ASP A 110 -9.76 -7.98 -19.65
N HIS A 111 -9.57 -6.74 -19.19
CA HIS A 111 -9.99 -5.55 -19.94
C HIS A 111 -8.88 -4.48 -19.95
N GLY A 112 -8.41 -4.12 -21.15
CA GLY A 112 -7.41 -3.06 -21.36
C GLY A 112 -5.96 -3.51 -21.15
N ARG A 113 -5.07 -2.57 -20.79
CA ARG A 113 -3.70 -2.88 -20.36
C ARG A 113 -3.75 -3.47 -18.94
N SER A 114 -3.88 -4.79 -18.85
CA SER A 114 -3.70 -5.49 -17.59
C SER A 114 -2.22 -5.57 -17.23
N THR A 115 -1.92 -5.63 -15.94
CA THR A 115 -0.55 -5.79 -15.43
C THR A 115 -0.58 -6.98 -14.50
N ASP A 116 0.09 -8.05 -14.89
CA ASP A 116 0.31 -9.19 -14.01
C ASP A 116 1.46 -8.94 -13.02
N LEU A 117 1.64 -9.86 -12.07
CA LEU A 117 2.67 -9.76 -11.04
C LEU A 117 4.07 -9.60 -11.63
N LEU A 118 4.41 -10.37 -12.67
CA LEU A 118 5.73 -10.35 -13.28
C LEU A 118 5.97 -9.01 -13.99
N THR A 119 4.98 -8.54 -14.75
CA THR A 119 4.99 -7.26 -15.44
C THR A 119 5.12 -6.11 -14.44
N ALA A 120 4.44 -6.18 -13.30
CA ALA A 120 4.58 -5.18 -12.23
C ALA A 120 6.00 -5.18 -11.64
N ILE A 121 6.55 -6.35 -11.33
CA ILE A 121 7.92 -6.48 -10.80
C ILE A 121 8.94 -5.95 -11.81
N VAL A 122 8.82 -6.30 -13.09
CA VAL A 122 9.72 -5.81 -14.15
C VAL A 122 9.61 -4.30 -14.30
N LYS A 123 8.39 -3.77 -14.36
CA LYS A 123 8.14 -2.34 -14.54
C LYS A 123 8.70 -1.53 -13.36
N TYR A 124 8.42 -1.92 -12.13
CA TYR A 124 8.83 -1.12 -10.96
C TYR A 124 10.18 -1.53 -10.37
N GLY A 125 10.77 -2.63 -10.87
CA GLY A 125 12.06 -3.16 -10.44
C GLY A 125 13.25 -2.36 -10.95
N SER A 126 13.14 -1.71 -12.12
CA SER A 126 14.18 -0.84 -12.67
C SER A 126 13.97 0.63 -12.32
N SER A 127 15.04 1.43 -12.38
CA SER A 127 14.93 2.89 -12.26
C SER A 127 14.11 3.50 -13.39
N GLU A 128 14.22 2.96 -14.62
CA GLU A 128 13.53 3.48 -15.81
C GLU A 128 12.02 3.31 -15.75
N GLY A 129 11.50 2.21 -15.21
CA GLY A 129 10.05 2.01 -15.14
C GLY A 129 9.38 2.61 -13.90
N ARG A 130 10.14 3.25 -13.00
CA ARG A 130 9.63 3.99 -11.84
C ARG A 130 9.19 5.43 -12.17
N TYR A 131 9.71 6.02 -13.24
CA TYR A 131 9.49 7.42 -13.61
C TYR A 131 8.79 7.57 -14.96
#